data_AF-A0A316F304-F1
#
_entry.id   AF-A0A316F304-F1
#
_cell.length_a   1.000
_cell.length_b   1.000
_cell.length_c   1.000
_cell.angle_alpha   90.00
_cell.angle_beta   90.00
_cell.angle_gamma   90.00
#
_symmetry.space_group_name_H-M   'P 1'
#
loop_
_entity.id
_entity.type
_entity.pdbx_description
1 polymer ?
#
loop_
_entity_poly.entity_id
_entity_poly.type
_entity_poly.pdbx_seq_one_letter_code
_entity_poly.pdbx_strand_id
1 'polypeptide(L)'
;MEDPSAETGDHQADSAGSPMHRFQDLVGMTFDDAVEVIYRRARWLSKGDVPAAQELAQDSWQHIYELLSEGRLTEPIQSPTAWLRRLVQNVMLERIRRETAWKRGGQYTTESLDQRVEGGAEPQAEDEGPESLAVREDMSARLLAAVENLPEHLRSVTELILKGHTHKEIAELIGIPVNTSKTRLRAAVELLRGVGSLVAK
;
A
#
# COMPACT_ATOMS: atom_id res chain seq x y z
N MET A 1 57.60 10.84 28.94
CA MET A 1 56.25 10.51 29.42
C MET A 1 55.33 11.02 28.33
N GLU A 2 54.97 10.12 27.42
CA GLU A 2 54.15 10.40 26.24
C GLU A 2 52.68 10.56 26.61
N ASP A 3 52.03 11.49 25.93
CA ASP A 3 50.58 11.60 25.71
C ASP A 3 50.30 11.01 24.30
N PRO A 4 49.06 10.77 23.81
CA PRO A 4 47.76 10.44 24.40
C PRO A 4 47.16 9.19 23.71
N SER A 5 46.14 8.53 24.28
CA SER A 5 45.23 7.69 23.48
C SER A 5 43.84 7.70 24.09
N ALA A 6 42.99 8.50 23.46
CA ALA A 6 41.55 8.41 23.54
C ALA A 6 41.12 6.96 23.28
N GLU A 7 40.56 6.32 24.30
CA GLU A 7 39.70 5.15 24.11
C GLU A 7 38.47 5.61 23.33
N THR A 8 38.59 5.55 22.01
CA THR A 8 37.46 5.57 21.10
C THR A 8 36.83 4.19 21.22
N GLY A 9 36.06 4.00 22.29
CA GLY A 9 35.22 2.84 22.51
C GLY A 9 34.15 2.77 21.43
N ASP A 10 34.50 2.07 20.36
CA ASP A 10 33.65 1.17 19.59
C ASP A 10 32.14 1.48 19.64
N HIS A 11 31.71 2.45 18.83
CA HIS A 11 30.30 2.70 18.51
C HIS A 11 29.78 1.73 17.43
N GLN A 12 30.35 0.52 17.34
CA GLN A 12 29.80 -0.57 16.54
C GLN A 12 28.68 -1.30 17.33
N ALA A 13 27.84 -0.53 18.02
CA ALA A 13 26.65 -1.04 18.69
C ALA A 13 25.53 -1.18 17.65
N ASP A 14 25.35 -2.41 17.18
CA ASP A 14 24.08 -2.96 16.69
C ASP A 14 23.49 -2.35 15.40
N SER A 15 24.32 -2.20 14.36
CA SER A 15 23.83 -1.87 13.01
C SER A 15 22.75 -2.86 12.54
N ALA A 16 22.88 -4.15 12.83
CA ALA A 16 21.91 -5.19 12.47
C ALA A 16 20.53 -5.05 13.15
N GLY A 17 20.43 -4.31 14.27
CA GLY A 17 19.19 -4.12 15.02
C GLY A 17 18.42 -2.84 14.67
N SER A 18 19.03 -1.92 13.91
CA SER A 18 18.40 -0.62 13.60
C SER A 18 17.15 -0.81 12.72
N PRO A 19 16.03 -0.12 13.01
CA PRO A 19 14.82 -0.13 12.17
C PRO A 19 15.10 0.14 10.70
N MET A 20 16.15 0.90 10.39
CA MET A 20 16.56 1.21 9.02
C MET A 20 17.15 0.00 8.29
N HIS A 21 18.00 -0.80 8.94
CA HIS A 21 18.51 -2.04 8.35
C HIS A 21 17.41 -3.08 8.21
N ARG A 22 16.54 -3.21 9.22
CA ARG A 22 15.36 -4.08 9.13
C ARG A 22 14.42 -3.66 8.01
N PHE A 23 14.24 -2.36 7.78
CA PHE A 23 13.50 -1.86 6.63
C PHE A 23 14.14 -2.32 5.33
N GLN A 24 15.45 -2.09 5.16
CA GLN A 24 16.12 -2.46 3.92
C GLN A 24 16.09 -3.98 3.66
N ASP A 25 16.27 -4.80 4.69
CA ASP A 25 16.25 -6.26 4.58
C ASP A 25 14.85 -6.82 4.26
N LEU A 26 13.82 -6.29 4.91
CA LEU A 26 12.45 -6.79 4.76
C LEU A 26 11.73 -6.16 3.58
N VAL A 27 11.91 -4.86 3.34
CA VAL A 27 11.27 -4.16 2.23
C VAL A 27 12.07 -4.32 0.94
N GLY A 28 13.38 -4.59 1.01
CA GLY A 28 14.20 -4.80 -0.19
C GLY A 28 14.40 -3.52 -1.01
N MET A 29 14.31 -2.35 -0.39
CA MET A 29 14.44 -1.03 -1.02
C MET A 29 15.23 -0.10 -0.08
N THR A 30 16.00 0.84 -0.67
CA THR A 30 16.68 1.86 0.14
C THR A 30 15.66 2.84 0.74
N PHE A 31 16.05 3.52 1.82
CA PHE A 31 15.19 4.53 2.43
C PHE A 31 14.88 5.68 1.44
N ASP A 32 15.88 6.15 0.70
CA ASP A 32 15.74 7.26 -0.25
C ASP A 32 14.75 6.93 -1.38
N ASP A 33 14.85 5.72 -1.96
CA ASP A 33 13.90 5.25 -2.97
C ASP A 33 12.47 5.17 -2.40
N ALA A 34 12.34 4.70 -1.17
CA ALA A 34 11.04 4.60 -0.50
C ALA A 34 10.42 5.97 -0.20
N VAL A 35 11.24 6.96 0.18
CA VAL A 35 10.80 8.36 0.37
C VAL A 35 10.15 8.88 -0.91
N GLU A 36 10.80 8.70 -2.05
CA GLU A 36 10.28 9.16 -3.34
C GLU A 36 8.96 8.46 -3.71
N VAL A 37 8.88 7.14 -3.55
CA VAL A 37 7.66 6.38 -3.83
C VAL A 37 6.49 6.83 -2.95
N ILE A 38 6.73 6.99 -1.64
CA ILE A 38 5.72 7.41 -0.67
C ILE A 38 5.26 8.84 -0.99
N TYR A 39 6.20 9.76 -1.14
CA TYR A 39 5.89 11.18 -1.34
C TYR A 39 5.16 11.42 -2.66
N ARG A 40 5.60 10.78 -3.76
CA ARG A 40 4.91 10.86 -5.05
C ARG A 40 3.48 10.33 -4.96
N ARG A 41 3.27 9.20 -4.27
CA ARG A 41 1.94 8.63 -4.06
C ARG A 41 1.05 9.55 -3.22
N ALA A 42 1.60 10.12 -2.14
CA ALA A 42 0.90 11.05 -1.27
C ALA A 42 0.51 12.33 -2.03
N ARG A 43 1.41 12.92 -2.82
CA ARG A 43 1.13 14.09 -3.68
C ARG A 43 -0.03 13.85 -4.65
N TRP A 44 -0.06 12.67 -5.25
CA TRP A 44 -1.15 12.28 -6.15
C TRP A 44 -2.48 12.12 -5.40
N LEU A 45 -2.51 11.42 -4.27
CA LEU A 45 -3.73 11.22 -3.46
C LEU A 45 -4.28 12.53 -2.89
N SER A 46 -3.39 13.44 -2.49
CA SER A 46 -3.73 14.76 -1.98
C SER A 46 -4.02 15.78 -3.09
N LYS A 47 -4.15 15.35 -4.36
CA LYS A 47 -4.48 16.19 -5.52
C LYS A 47 -3.58 17.43 -5.66
N GLY A 48 -2.31 17.29 -5.31
CA GLY A 48 -1.34 18.38 -5.40
C GLY A 48 -1.30 19.33 -4.18
N ASP A 49 -2.07 19.09 -3.12
CA ASP A 49 -1.91 19.80 -1.84
C ASP A 49 -0.62 19.35 -1.15
N VAL A 50 0.32 20.29 -0.94
CA VAL A 50 1.66 20.00 -0.40
C VAL A 50 1.61 19.68 1.10
N PRO A 51 1.04 20.54 1.97
CA PRO A 51 0.84 20.19 3.38
C PRO A 51 0.16 18.84 3.60
N ALA A 52 -0.95 18.58 2.89
CA ALA A 52 -1.67 17.32 3.05
C ALA A 52 -0.84 16.11 2.58
N ALA A 53 -0.02 16.26 1.53
CA ALA A 53 0.88 15.20 1.08
C ALA A 53 2.01 14.92 2.08
N GLN A 54 2.56 15.95 2.72
CA GLN A 54 3.59 15.80 3.76
C GLN A 54 3.05 15.05 4.98
N GLU A 55 1.87 15.44 5.44
CA GLU A 55 1.19 14.77 6.57
C GLU A 55 0.91 13.29 6.25
N LEU A 56 0.36 13.00 5.06
CA LEU A 56 0.10 11.62 4.64
C LEU A 56 1.38 10.79 4.51
N ALA A 57 2.46 11.39 4.02
CA ALA A 57 3.77 10.72 3.96
C ALA A 57 4.31 10.42 5.36
N GLN A 58 4.17 11.35 6.30
CA GLN A 58 4.58 11.16 7.69
C GLN A 58 3.80 10.03 8.36
N ASP A 59 2.47 10.02 8.24
CA ASP A 59 1.62 8.95 8.76
C ASP A 59 2.01 7.57 8.17
N SER A 60 2.37 7.55 6.89
CA SER A 60 2.83 6.34 6.21
C SER A 60 4.15 5.82 6.79
N TRP A 61 5.11 6.72 7.04
CA TRP A 61 6.38 6.36 7.69
C TRP A 61 6.19 5.89 9.12
N GLN A 62 5.32 6.55 9.89
CA GLN A 62 4.97 6.09 11.22
C GLN A 62 4.42 4.67 11.19
N HIS A 63 3.51 4.38 10.25
CA HIS A 63 2.95 3.04 10.13
C HIS A 63 3.99 1.99 9.73
N ILE A 64 4.92 2.32 8.83
CA ILE A 64 6.04 1.43 8.49
C ILE A 64 6.90 1.13 9.73
N TYR A 65 7.19 2.15 10.53
CA TYR A 65 7.96 1.98 11.77
C TYR A 65 7.24 1.09 12.79
N GLU A 66 5.93 1.28 12.96
CA GLU A 66 5.09 0.41 13.81
C GLU A 66 5.18 -1.05 13.33
N LEU A 67 5.01 -1.32 12.04
CA LEU A 67 5.11 -2.68 11.48
C LEU A 67 6.47 -3.35 11.73
N LEU A 68 7.55 -2.58 11.63
CA LEU A 68 8.92 -3.08 11.87
C LEU A 68 9.19 -3.31 13.35
N SER A 69 8.80 -2.35 14.20
CA SER A 69 9.06 -2.38 15.65
C SER A 69 8.22 -3.42 16.38
N GLU A 70 6.98 -3.64 15.95
CA GLU A 70 6.08 -4.67 16.46
C GLU A 70 6.39 -6.07 15.89
N GLY A 71 7.36 -6.18 14.96
CA GLY A 71 7.73 -7.44 14.33
C GLY A 71 6.63 -8.04 13.47
N ARG A 72 5.72 -7.21 12.94
CA ARG A 72 4.58 -7.62 12.10
C ARG A 72 4.99 -7.83 10.63
N LEU A 73 6.11 -7.23 10.23
CA LEU A 73 6.77 -7.54 8.98
C LEU A 73 7.87 -8.58 9.23
N THR A 74 7.59 -9.83 8.90
CA THR A 74 8.48 -10.98 9.17
C THR A 74 9.10 -11.57 7.92
N GLU A 75 8.50 -11.35 6.76
CA GLU A 75 8.92 -11.90 5.47
C GLU A 75 9.30 -10.79 4.48
N PRO A 76 10.28 -11.05 3.60
CA PRO A 76 10.65 -10.10 2.56
C PRO A 76 9.49 -9.75 1.61
N ILE A 77 9.32 -8.47 1.33
CA ILE A 77 8.33 -7.95 0.40
C ILE A 77 8.77 -8.21 -1.04
N GLN A 78 7.98 -9.00 -1.77
CA GLN A 78 8.25 -9.37 -3.16
C GLN A 78 8.13 -8.20 -4.15
N SER A 79 7.33 -7.16 -3.83
CA SER A 79 7.08 -6.03 -4.73
C SER A 79 7.07 -4.71 -3.93
N PRO A 80 8.25 -4.14 -3.62
CA PRO A 80 8.38 -3.06 -2.63
C PRO A 80 7.61 -1.80 -3.01
N THR A 81 7.77 -1.32 -4.25
CA THR A 81 7.07 -0.14 -4.78
C THR A 81 5.55 -0.29 -4.74
N ALA A 82 5.04 -1.49 -5.04
CA ALA A 82 3.61 -1.76 -5.02
C ALA A 82 3.07 -1.81 -3.58
N TRP A 83 3.82 -2.41 -2.67
CA TRP A 83 3.51 -2.45 -1.26
C TRP A 83 3.45 -1.04 -0.65
N LEU A 84 4.47 -0.20 -0.90
CA LEU A 84 4.49 1.20 -0.43
C LEU A 84 3.31 2.01 -0.97
N ARG A 85 3.02 1.94 -2.28
CA ARG A 85 1.89 2.68 -2.88
C ARG A 85 0.55 2.31 -2.25
N ARG A 86 0.37 1.04 -1.89
CA ARG A 86 -0.84 0.53 -1.21
C ARG A 86 -0.87 0.95 0.25
N LEU A 87 0.26 0.91 0.94
CA LEU A 87 0.38 1.38 2.32
C LEU A 87 -0.08 2.83 2.43
N VAL A 88 0.44 3.74 1.60
CA VAL A 88 0.05 5.16 1.60
C VAL A 88 -1.44 5.33 1.31
N GLN A 89 -1.99 4.57 0.36
CA GLN A 89 -3.43 4.62 0.06
C GLN A 89 -4.27 4.13 1.24
N ASN A 90 -3.84 3.07 1.95
CA ASN A 90 -4.54 2.56 3.11
C ASN A 90 -4.53 3.58 4.25
N VAL A 91 -3.40 4.22 4.51
CA VAL A 91 -3.28 5.30 5.51
C VAL A 91 -4.23 6.45 5.20
N MET A 92 -4.36 6.84 3.92
CA MET A 92 -5.33 7.87 3.53
C MET A 92 -6.79 7.42 3.75
N LEU A 93 -7.15 6.20 3.34
CA LEU A 93 -8.50 5.67 3.54
C LEU A 93 -8.86 5.57 5.01
N GLU A 94 -7.91 5.14 5.83
CA GLU A 94 -8.00 5.08 7.28
C GLU A 94 -8.29 6.46 7.89
N ARG A 95 -7.54 7.50 7.47
CA ARG A 95 -7.82 8.88 7.85
C ARG A 95 -9.24 9.30 7.50
N ILE A 96 -9.69 9.07 6.27
CA ILE A 96 -11.05 9.41 5.83
C ILE A 96 -12.09 8.70 6.70
N ARG A 97 -11.90 7.41 6.99
CA ARG A 97 -12.81 6.62 7.83
C ARG A 97 -12.88 7.17 9.25
N ARG A 98 -11.75 7.45 9.88
CA ARG A 98 -11.70 8.08 11.22
C ARG A 98 -12.39 9.43 11.24
N GLU A 99 -12.15 10.28 10.25
CA GLU A 99 -12.83 11.58 10.12
C GLU A 99 -14.36 11.42 9.95
N THR A 100 -14.80 10.45 9.14
CA THR A 100 -16.24 10.19 8.95
C THR A 100 -16.91 9.58 10.17
N ALA A 101 -16.23 8.70 10.92
CA ALA A 101 -16.71 8.10 12.15
C ALA A 101 -16.82 9.16 13.26
N TRP A 102 -15.79 10.01 13.41
CA TRP A 102 -15.78 11.14 14.33
C TRP A 102 -16.95 12.09 14.07
N LYS A 103 -17.18 12.45 12.79
CA LYS A 103 -18.32 13.30 12.39
C LYS A 103 -19.69 12.68 12.68
N ARG A 104 -19.77 11.35 12.83
CA ARG A 104 -21.02 10.61 13.14
C ARG A 104 -21.17 10.26 14.62
N GLY A 105 -20.26 10.72 15.49
CA GLY A 105 -20.32 10.46 16.94
C GLY A 105 -20.04 9.00 17.34
N GLY A 106 -19.45 8.20 16.44
CA GLY A 106 -19.08 6.81 16.72
C GLY A 106 -17.61 6.66 17.09
N GLN A 107 -17.27 5.61 17.85
CA GLN A 107 -15.89 5.20 18.07
C GLN A 107 -15.38 4.40 16.86
N TYR A 108 -14.21 4.76 16.35
CA TYR A 108 -13.50 3.95 15.37
C TYR A 108 -12.57 2.97 16.09
N THR A 109 -12.77 1.67 15.90
CA THR A 109 -11.82 0.63 16.33
C THR A 109 -10.84 0.38 15.20
N THR A 110 -9.57 0.76 15.41
CA THR A 110 -8.47 0.42 14.50
C THR A 110 -8.30 -1.09 14.48
N GLU A 111 -8.81 -1.76 13.46
CA GLU A 111 -8.55 -3.18 13.26
C GLU A 111 -7.49 -3.39 12.19
N SER A 112 -6.45 -4.09 12.64
CA SER A 112 -5.12 -4.27 12.09
C SER A 112 -4.97 -4.33 10.55
N LEU A 113 -3.98 -3.57 10.05
CA LEU A 113 -3.39 -3.63 8.70
C LEU A 113 -2.73 -4.98 8.33
N ASP A 114 -2.71 -5.97 9.25
CA ASP A 114 -1.91 -7.20 9.15
C ASP A 114 -2.25 -8.15 8.01
N GLN A 115 -3.40 -8.03 7.37
CA GLN A 115 -3.85 -9.08 6.45
C GLN A 115 -3.59 -8.82 4.96
N ARG A 116 -2.78 -7.81 4.61
CA ARG A 116 -2.66 -7.31 3.22
C ARG A 116 -1.30 -7.50 2.55
N VAL A 117 -0.46 -8.39 3.07
CA VAL A 117 0.76 -8.82 2.37
C VAL A 117 0.45 -10.15 1.68
N GLU A 118 -0.11 -10.11 0.48
CA GLU A 118 0.12 -11.15 -0.54
C GLU A 118 -0.69 -10.90 -1.82
N GLY A 119 0.04 -10.72 -2.93
CA GLY A 119 -0.37 -11.25 -4.23
C GLY A 119 -1.42 -10.44 -4.98
N GLY A 120 -0.99 -9.35 -5.59
CA GLY A 120 -1.74 -8.68 -6.66
C GLY A 120 -0.76 -7.94 -7.56
N ALA A 121 -0.44 -8.52 -8.71
CA ALA A 121 0.24 -7.82 -9.79
C ALA A 121 -0.68 -6.67 -10.26
N GLU A 122 -0.14 -5.46 -10.29
CA GLU A 122 -0.80 -4.28 -10.84
C GLU A 122 0.21 -3.45 -11.63
N PRO A 123 -0.26 -2.61 -12.57
CA PRO A 123 0.56 -2.05 -13.63
C PRO A 123 1.70 -1.22 -13.04
N GLN A 124 2.90 -1.47 -13.55
CA GLN A 124 3.98 -0.50 -13.48
C GLN A 124 3.48 0.78 -14.15
N ALA A 125 3.10 1.76 -13.34
CA ALA A 125 3.07 3.14 -13.79
C ALA A 125 4.48 3.68 -13.53
N GLU A 126 5.40 3.29 -14.41
CA GLU A 126 6.60 4.07 -14.68
C GLU A 126 6.16 5.28 -15.53
N ASP A 127 6.98 6.34 -15.50
CA ASP A 127 6.70 7.72 -15.94
C ASP A 127 5.94 7.86 -17.28
N GLU A 128 5.32 9.05 -17.47
CA GLU A 128 5.43 9.89 -18.70
C GLU A 128 4.13 10.65 -19.04
N GLY A 129 4.24 11.98 -19.13
CA GLY A 129 3.55 12.87 -20.08
C GLY A 129 2.00 12.97 -20.12
N PRO A 130 1.45 14.11 -20.61
CA PRO A 130 0.02 14.30 -20.85
C PRO A 130 -0.57 13.37 -21.93
N GLU A 131 0.26 12.83 -22.83
CA GLU A 131 -0.16 11.81 -23.80
C GLU A 131 -0.57 10.48 -23.12
N SER A 132 -0.01 10.16 -21.94
CA SER A 132 -0.42 8.98 -21.20
C SER A 132 -1.78 9.13 -20.53
N LEU A 133 -2.31 10.34 -20.36
CA LEU A 133 -3.61 10.55 -19.71
C LEU A 133 -4.76 10.00 -20.55
N ALA A 134 -4.78 10.25 -21.86
CA ALA A 134 -5.83 9.75 -22.75
C ALA A 134 -5.77 8.22 -22.90
N VAL A 135 -4.57 7.66 -23.02
CA VAL A 135 -4.34 6.21 -23.05
C VAL A 135 -4.77 5.56 -21.73
N ARG A 136 -4.53 6.23 -20.60
CA ARG A 136 -4.96 5.78 -19.27
C ARG A 136 -6.47 5.89 -19.07
N GLU A 137 -7.11 6.93 -19.57
CA GLU A 137 -8.57 7.08 -19.52
C GLU A 137 -9.25 5.94 -20.30
N ASP A 138 -8.79 5.65 -21.52
CA ASP A 138 -9.30 4.52 -22.32
C ASP A 138 -9.00 3.16 -21.64
N MET A 139 -7.79 2.96 -21.10
CA MET A 139 -7.47 1.76 -20.32
C MET A 139 -8.34 1.62 -19.07
N SER A 140 -8.59 2.71 -18.36
CA SER A 140 -9.41 2.70 -17.14
C SER A 140 -10.86 2.35 -17.46
N ALA A 141 -11.41 2.89 -18.55
CA ALA A 141 -12.75 2.59 -19.00
C ALA A 141 -12.89 1.11 -19.39
N ARG A 142 -11.90 0.56 -20.11
CA ARG A 142 -11.88 -0.87 -20.49
C ARG A 142 -11.76 -1.79 -19.27
N LEU A 143 -10.93 -1.43 -18.29
CA LEU A 143 -10.82 -2.18 -17.03
C LEU A 143 -12.12 -2.16 -16.24
N LEU A 144 -12.78 -1.00 -16.12
CA LEU A 144 -14.07 -0.89 -15.44
C LEU A 144 -15.14 -1.72 -16.14
N ALA A 145 -15.22 -1.67 -17.48
CA ALA A 145 -16.12 -2.52 -18.26
C ALA A 145 -15.81 -4.01 -18.08
N ALA A 146 -14.53 -4.38 -17.96
CA ALA A 146 -14.15 -5.78 -17.69
C ALA A 146 -14.56 -6.24 -16.28
N VAL A 147 -14.49 -5.35 -15.29
CA VAL A 147 -15.01 -5.62 -13.93
C VAL A 147 -16.51 -5.89 -13.96
N GLU A 148 -17.28 -5.12 -14.73
CA GLU A 148 -18.73 -5.33 -14.90
C GLU A 148 -19.07 -6.72 -15.46
N ASN A 149 -18.20 -7.26 -16.33
CA ASN A 149 -18.37 -8.57 -16.94
C ASN A 149 -17.92 -9.75 -16.04
N LEU A 150 -17.36 -9.48 -14.87
CA LEU A 150 -16.99 -10.56 -13.95
C LEU A 150 -18.25 -11.28 -13.41
N PRO A 151 -18.14 -12.59 -13.12
CA PRO A 151 -19.15 -13.31 -12.35
C PRO A 151 -19.53 -12.56 -11.07
N GLU A 152 -20.81 -12.52 -10.73
CA GLU A 152 -21.37 -11.71 -9.62
C GLU A 152 -20.58 -11.86 -8.30
N HIS A 153 -20.19 -13.09 -7.95
CA HIS A 153 -19.45 -13.37 -6.73
C HIS A 153 -18.02 -12.80 -6.72
N LEU A 154 -17.40 -12.60 -7.89
CA LEU A 154 -16.09 -11.96 -8.05
C LEU A 154 -16.23 -10.44 -8.16
N ARG A 155 -17.24 -9.98 -8.93
CA ARG A 155 -17.55 -8.56 -9.11
C ARG A 155 -17.87 -7.87 -7.79
N SER A 156 -18.78 -8.43 -6.99
CA SER A 156 -19.17 -7.89 -5.68
C SER A 156 -17.97 -7.64 -4.76
N VAL A 157 -17.05 -8.61 -4.65
CA VAL A 157 -15.81 -8.44 -3.87
C VAL A 157 -14.92 -7.36 -4.49
N THR A 158 -14.73 -7.39 -5.81
CA THR A 158 -13.85 -6.46 -6.53
C THR A 158 -14.33 -5.01 -6.39
N GLU A 159 -15.61 -4.75 -6.56
CA GLU A 159 -16.19 -3.41 -6.39
C GLU A 159 -16.03 -2.88 -4.97
N LEU A 160 -16.24 -3.72 -3.95
CA LEU A 160 -16.06 -3.30 -2.56
C LEU A 160 -14.60 -2.98 -2.24
N ILE A 161 -13.66 -3.76 -2.77
CA ILE A 161 -12.23 -3.47 -2.70
C ILE A 161 -11.91 -2.13 -3.38
N LEU A 162 -12.46 -1.88 -4.57
CA LEU A 162 -12.28 -0.61 -5.30
C LEU A 162 -12.89 0.58 -4.54
N LYS A 163 -14.00 0.37 -3.83
CA LYS A 163 -14.61 1.33 -2.89
C LYS A 163 -13.80 1.49 -1.60
N GLY A 164 -12.68 0.78 -1.46
CA GLY A 164 -11.74 0.90 -0.36
C GLY A 164 -12.04 0.04 0.85
N HIS A 165 -12.94 -0.95 0.76
CA HIS A 165 -13.25 -1.85 1.88
C HIS A 165 -12.10 -2.84 2.12
N THR A 166 -11.92 -3.28 3.37
CA THR A 166 -10.99 -4.36 3.74
C THR A 166 -11.64 -5.71 3.50
N HIS A 167 -10.84 -6.78 3.38
CA HIS A 167 -11.39 -8.14 3.25
C HIS A 167 -12.24 -8.55 4.47
N LYS A 168 -11.95 -8.01 5.66
CA LYS A 168 -12.74 -8.24 6.87
C LYS A 168 -14.10 -7.55 6.81
N GLU A 169 -14.12 -6.27 6.43
CA GLU A 169 -15.37 -5.53 6.23
C GLU A 169 -16.22 -6.17 5.13
N ILE A 170 -15.60 -6.64 4.04
CA ILE A 170 -16.31 -7.36 2.97
C ILE A 170 -16.90 -8.66 3.51
N ALA A 171 -16.11 -9.43 4.26
CA ALA A 171 -16.58 -10.67 4.89
C ALA A 171 -17.83 -10.45 5.75
N GLU A 172 -17.84 -9.38 6.54
CA GLU A 172 -18.98 -8.98 7.36
C GLU A 172 -20.16 -8.47 6.52
N LEU A 173 -19.92 -7.67 5.49
CA LEU A 173 -20.94 -7.01 4.69
C LEU A 173 -21.73 -7.98 3.78
N ILE A 174 -21.06 -8.98 3.20
CA ILE A 174 -21.69 -9.96 2.30
C ILE A 174 -21.73 -11.39 2.86
N GLY A 175 -21.34 -11.59 4.11
CA GLY A 175 -21.48 -12.87 4.82
C GLY A 175 -20.59 -14.00 4.29
N ILE A 176 -19.34 -13.70 3.92
CA ILE A 176 -18.37 -14.70 3.44
C ILE A 176 -17.13 -14.77 4.34
N PRO A 177 -16.36 -15.86 4.36
CA PRO A 177 -15.07 -15.89 5.06
C PRO A 177 -14.07 -14.87 4.46
N VAL A 178 -13.21 -14.29 5.31
CA VAL A 178 -12.15 -13.35 4.88
C VAL A 178 -11.22 -13.96 3.83
N ASN A 179 -10.85 -15.23 4.01
CA ASN A 179 -10.04 -15.97 3.03
C ASN A 179 -10.78 -16.17 1.70
N THR A 180 -12.10 -16.31 1.73
CA THR A 180 -12.93 -16.37 0.52
C THR A 180 -12.96 -15.02 -0.21
N SER A 181 -12.97 -13.90 0.52
CA SER A 181 -12.82 -12.57 -0.08
C SER A 181 -11.47 -12.43 -0.80
N LYS A 182 -10.37 -12.87 -0.16
CA LYS A 182 -9.02 -12.87 -0.75
C LYS A 182 -8.92 -13.74 -2.00
N THR A 183 -9.44 -14.98 -1.96
CA THR A 183 -9.38 -15.89 -3.12
C THR A 183 -10.25 -15.42 -4.27
N ARG A 184 -11.43 -14.85 -4.01
CA ARG A 184 -12.27 -14.23 -5.04
C ARG A 184 -11.60 -13.04 -5.70
N LEU A 185 -10.92 -12.17 -4.93
CA LEU A 185 -10.15 -11.06 -5.52
C LEU A 185 -9.01 -11.58 -6.41
N ARG A 186 -8.26 -12.60 -5.97
CA ARG A 186 -7.20 -13.21 -6.78
C ARG A 186 -7.76 -13.76 -8.11
N ALA A 187 -8.86 -14.50 -8.06
CA ALA A 187 -9.52 -15.03 -9.25
C ALA A 187 -10.02 -13.92 -10.20
N ALA A 188 -10.58 -12.83 -9.65
CA ALA A 188 -10.96 -11.66 -10.43
C ALA A 188 -9.76 -11.04 -11.15
N VAL A 189 -8.65 -10.84 -10.44
CA VAL A 189 -7.42 -10.28 -11.01
C VAL A 189 -6.88 -11.16 -12.14
N GLU A 190 -6.88 -12.48 -12.01
CA GLU A 190 -6.45 -13.38 -13.10
C GLU A 190 -7.30 -13.20 -14.38
N LEU A 191 -8.62 -13.08 -14.23
CA LEU A 191 -9.52 -12.85 -15.37
C LEU A 191 -9.28 -11.49 -16.02
N LEU A 192 -8.93 -10.47 -15.22
CA LEU A 192 -8.69 -9.11 -15.70
C LEU A 192 -7.29 -8.92 -16.31
N ARG A 193 -6.31 -9.77 -15.97
CA ARG A 193 -4.94 -9.69 -16.53
C ARG A 193 -4.90 -9.80 -18.06
N GLY A 194 -5.78 -10.61 -18.64
CA GLY A 194 -5.90 -10.74 -20.09
C GLY A 194 -6.35 -9.46 -20.78
N VAL A 195 -7.12 -8.61 -20.09
CA VAL A 195 -7.60 -7.33 -20.62
C VAL A 195 -6.47 -6.29 -20.63
N GLY A 196 -5.59 -6.33 -19.62
CA GLY A 196 -4.42 -5.45 -19.54
C GLY A 196 -3.33 -5.77 -20.57
N SER A 197 -3.11 -7.04 -20.92
CA SER A 197 -2.03 -7.43 -21.85
C SER A 197 -2.41 -7.31 -23.34
N LEU A 198 -3.70 -7.41 -23.69
CA LEU A 198 -4.18 -7.29 -25.08
C LEU A 198 -4.07 -5.88 -25.67
N VAL A 199 -3.81 -4.87 -24.83
CA VAL A 199 -3.75 -3.44 -25.23
C VAL A 199 -2.31 -2.90 -25.19
N ALA A 200 -1.35 -3.66 -24.66
CA ALA A 200 0.07 -3.29 -24.58
C ALA A 200 0.90 -3.73 -25.81
N LYS A 201 0.25 -4.02 -26.95
CA LYS A 201 0.89 -4.50 -28.18
C LYS A 201 0.64 -3.57 -29.36
#